data_AF-A0AAU7LVV6-F1
#
_entry.id   AF-A0AAU7LVV6-F1
#
_cell.length_a   1.000
_cell.length_b   1.000
_cell.length_c   1.000
_cell.angle_alpha   90.00
_cell.angle_beta   90.00
_cell.angle_gamma   90.00
#
_symmetry.space_group_name_H-M   'P 1'
#
loop_
_entity.id
_entity.type
_entity.pdbx_description
1 polymer ?
#
loop_
_entity_poly.entity_id
_entity_poly.type
_entity_poly.pdbx_seq_one_letter_code
_entity_poly.pdbx_strand_id
1 'polypeptide(L)'
;MYKTVARQLHGVVPCWVCGEHVTPEAATLEHIQALSDGGNSHAENLAISHEVCNGQRHASGRVPVSSAAPGQVQRRQTAGLAGKPS
;
A
#
# COMPACT_ATOMS: atom_id res chain seq x y z
N MET A 1 3.90 -13.76 1.90
CA MET A 1 4.87 -12.76 2.39
C MET A 1 4.68 -12.40 3.86
N TYR A 2 3.53 -11.84 4.28
CA TYR A 2 3.31 -11.40 5.67
C TYR A 2 3.66 -12.43 6.75
N LYS A 3 3.09 -13.65 6.67
CA LYS A 3 3.38 -14.71 7.66
C LYS A 3 4.87 -15.10 7.71
N THR A 4 5.58 -14.99 6.59
CA THR A 4 7.02 -15.29 6.50
C THR A 4 7.83 -14.20 7.20
N VAL A 5 7.54 -12.94 6.89
CA VAL A 5 8.21 -11.78 7.50
C VAL A 5 7.89 -11.70 9.00
N ALA A 6 6.64 -11.93 9.39
CA ALA A 6 6.22 -11.98 10.79
C ALA A 6 6.96 -13.08 11.56
N ARG A 7 7.13 -14.27 10.97
CA ARG A 7 7.92 -15.35 11.61
C ARG A 7 9.38 -14.97 11.81
N GLN A 8 9.98 -14.25 10.86
CA GLN A 8 11.37 -13.80 10.94
C GLN A 8 11.56 -12.67 11.96
N LEU A 9 10.54 -11.83 12.17
CA LEU A 9 10.60 -10.63 13.00
C LEU A 9 9.76 -10.74 14.29
N HIS A 10 9.66 -11.95 14.86
CA HIS A 10 9.01 -12.20 16.16
C HIS A 10 7.54 -11.72 16.23
N GLY A 11 6.82 -11.79 15.12
CA GLY A 11 5.43 -11.35 14.98
C GLY A 11 5.26 -9.88 14.63
N VAL A 12 6.31 -9.07 14.69
CA VAL A 12 6.27 -7.64 14.36
C VAL A 12 6.72 -7.44 12.92
N VAL A 13 5.78 -7.07 12.05
CA VAL A 13 6.10 -6.69 10.67
C VAL A 13 6.23 -5.17 10.59
N PRO A 14 7.43 -4.61 10.35
CA PRO A 14 7.62 -3.18 10.19
C PRO A 14 7.18 -2.72 8.80
N CYS A 15 6.56 -1.56 8.73
CA CYS A 15 6.25 -0.87 7.49
C CYS A 15 7.56 -0.41 6.85
N TRP A 16 7.78 -0.75 5.58
CA TRP A 16 8.96 -0.31 4.86
C TRP A 16 9.05 1.22 4.71
N VAL A 17 7.91 1.93 4.75
CA VAL A 17 7.86 3.38 4.56
C VAL A 17 8.11 4.15 5.86
N CYS A 18 7.44 3.78 6.97
CA CYS A 18 7.53 4.53 8.24
C CYS A 18 8.20 3.77 9.39
N GLY A 19 8.46 2.47 9.25
CA GLY A 19 9.07 1.63 10.29
C GLY A 19 8.10 1.11 11.37
N GLU A 20 6.89 1.66 11.48
CA GLU A 20 5.90 1.21 12.48
C GLU A 20 5.31 -0.16 12.15
N HIS A 21 4.76 -0.83 13.18
CA HIS A 21 4.15 -2.14 13.00
C HIS A 21 2.91 -2.09 12.11
N VAL A 22 2.86 -2.97 11.11
CA VAL A 22 1.72 -3.19 10.23
C VAL A 22 0.95 -4.41 10.73
N THR A 23 -0.33 -4.22 11.05
CA THR A 23 -1.20 -5.35 11.38
C THR A 23 -1.50 -6.19 10.14
N PRO A 24 -1.88 -7.48 10.28
CA PRO A 24 -2.17 -8.33 9.13
C PRO A 24 -3.29 -7.76 8.25
N GLU A 25 -4.26 -7.07 8.85
CA GLU A 25 -5.44 -6.50 8.19
C GLU A 25 -5.11 -5.24 7.38
N ALA A 26 -4.11 -4.46 7.82
CA ALA A 26 -3.65 -3.24 7.16
C ALA A 26 -2.43 -3.47 6.25
N ALA A 27 -1.94 -4.71 6.15
CA ALA A 27 -0.75 -5.06 5.41
C ALA A 27 -1.01 -5.12 3.90
N THR A 28 -0.41 -4.18 3.19
CA THR A 28 -0.31 -4.22 1.73
C THR A 28 1.05 -4.73 1.30
N LEU A 29 1.10 -5.31 0.09
CA LEU A 29 2.33 -5.74 -0.56
C LEU A 29 2.66 -4.74 -1.65
N GLU A 30 3.87 -4.20 -1.62
CA GLU A 30 4.30 -3.13 -2.51
C GLU A 30 5.64 -3.42 -3.14
N HIS A 31 5.88 -2.91 -4.34
CA HIS A 31 7.16 -3.04 -5.00
C HIS A 31 8.15 -2.01 -4.45
N ILE A 32 9.39 -2.43 -4.14
CA ILE A 32 10.46 -1.52 -3.70
C ILE A 32 10.85 -0.60 -4.87
N GLN A 33 11.10 -1.20 -6.03
CA GLN A 33 11.25 -0.53 -7.32
C GLN A 33 10.03 -0.80 -8.19
N ALA A 34 9.44 0.26 -8.76
CA ALA A 34 8.26 0.15 -9.62
C ALA A 34 8.56 -0.69 -10.87
N LEU A 35 7.55 -1.43 -11.35
CA LEU A 35 7.67 -2.24 -12.57
C LEU A 35 7.98 -1.37 -13.81
N SER A 36 7.47 -0.13 -13.86
CA SER A 36 7.78 0.84 -14.93
C SER A 36 9.26 1.23 -14.96
N ASP A 37 9.92 1.17 -13.82
CA ASP A 37 11.29 1.64 -13.63
C ASP A 37 12.28 0.46 -13.64
N GLY A 38 11.86 -0.70 -14.15
CA GLY A 38 12.66 -1.93 -14.24
C GLY A 38 12.57 -2.85 -13.01
N GLY A 39 11.64 -2.60 -12.10
CA GLY A 39 11.34 -3.52 -11.00
C GLY A 39 10.72 -4.84 -11.46
N ASN A 40 10.61 -5.80 -10.54
CA ASN A 40 10.05 -7.12 -10.79
C ASN A 40 9.13 -7.57 -9.63
N SER A 41 8.40 -8.69 -9.78
CA SER A 41 7.51 -9.21 -8.73
C SER A 41 8.14 -10.33 -7.89
N HIS A 42 9.48 -10.44 -7.86
CA HIS A 42 10.17 -11.37 -6.97
C HIS A 42 10.13 -10.87 -5.52
N ALA A 43 10.21 -11.80 -4.57
CA ALA A 43 10.12 -11.50 -3.14
C ALA A 43 11.16 -10.47 -2.65
N GLU A 44 12.33 -10.39 -3.31
CA GLU A 44 13.38 -9.42 -3.02
C GLU A 44 13.01 -7.97 -3.39
N ASN A 45 12.10 -7.78 -4.35
CA ASN A 45 11.59 -6.46 -4.74
C ASN A 45 10.21 -6.18 -4.12
N LEU A 46 9.76 -6.99 -3.14
CA LEU A 46 8.47 -6.82 -2.49
C LEU A 46 8.64 -6.49 -1.01
N ALA A 47 7.96 -5.44 -0.58
CA ALA A 47 7.95 -4.95 0.78
C ALA A 47 6.52 -4.91 1.35
N ILE A 48 6.40 -4.93 2.68
CA ILE A 48 5.13 -4.75 3.38
C ILE A 48 5.03 -3.31 3.86
N SER A 49 3.88 -2.70 3.64
CA SER A 49 3.58 -1.35 4.10
C SER A 49 2.12 -1.21 4.53
N HIS A 50 1.82 -0.22 5.37
CA HIS A 50 0.43 0.17 5.61
C HIS A 50 -0.21 0.65 4.31
N GLU A 51 -1.51 0.46 4.18
CA GLU A 51 -2.27 0.96 3.04
C GLU A 51 -2.15 2.48 2.87
N VAL A 52 -2.20 3.28 3.95
CA VAL A 52 -1.97 4.74 3.85
C VAL A 52 -0.60 5.03 3.24
N CYS A 53 0.44 4.38 3.75
CA CYS A 53 1.82 4.65 3.37
C CYS A 53 2.05 4.28 1.91
N ASN A 54 1.47 3.16 1.48
CA ASN A 54 1.49 2.77 0.09
C ASN A 54 0.79 3.81 -0.80
N GLY A 55 -0.46 4.17 -0.44
CA GLY A 55 -1.26 5.13 -1.19
C GLY A 55 -0.64 6.52 -1.29
N GLN A 56 0.04 7.00 -0.24
CA GLN A 56 0.75 8.29 -0.29
C GLN A 56 1.95 8.26 -1.24
N ARG A 57 2.70 7.15 -1.28
CA ARG A 57 3.91 7.02 -2.11
C ARG A 57 3.60 7.08 -3.61
N HIS A 58 2.45 6.52 -4.02
CA HIS A 58 1.98 6.54 -5.41
C HIS A 58 1.23 7.81 -5.81
N ALA A 59 0.91 8.67 -4.84
CA ALA A 59 0.18 9.88 -5.12
C ALA A 59 1.10 11.01 -5.59
N SER A 60 0.66 11.73 -6.63
CA SER A 60 1.26 13.00 -7.02
C SER A 60 0.83 14.11 -6.04
N GLY A 61 1.36 14.05 -4.81
CA GLY A 61 1.08 14.99 -3.72
C GLY A 61 0.49 14.34 -2.47
N ARG A 62 0.34 15.12 -1.39
CA ARG A 62 -0.22 14.62 -0.12
C ARG A 62 -1.72 14.35 -0.27
N VAL A 63 -2.12 13.09 -0.12
CA VAL A 63 -3.53 12.69 -0.16
C VAL A 63 -4.10 12.75 1.26
N PRO A 64 -5.32 13.25 1.49
CA PRO A 64 -5.94 13.14 2.79
C PRO A 64 -6.19 11.66 3.15
N VAL A 65 -6.06 11.32 4.43
CA VAL A 65 -6.49 10.02 4.95
C VAL A 65 -8.03 9.96 4.88
N SER A 66 -8.57 8.80 4.54
CA SER A 66 -10.02 8.59 4.42
C SER A 66 -10.68 8.72 5.79
N SER A 67 -11.65 9.63 5.91
CA SER A 67 -12.49 9.76 7.11
C SER A 67 -13.45 8.59 7.29
N ALA A 68 -13.72 7.85 6.21
CA ALA A 68 -14.67 6.72 6.18
C ALA A 68 -14.00 5.36 6.39
N ALA A 69 -12.68 5.27 6.21
CA ALA A 69 -11.92 4.04 6.33
C ALA A 69 -10.59 4.30 7.07
N PRO A 70 -10.52 4.02 8.38
CA PRO A 70 -9.28 4.18 9.15
C PRO A 70 -8.14 3.38 8.52
N GLY A 71 -6.98 4.01 8.32
CA GLY A 71 -5.82 3.34 7.73
C GLY A 71 -5.79 3.29 6.19
N GLN A 72 -6.71 3.97 5.49
CA GLN A 72 -6.68 4.12 4.03
C GLN A 72 -6.50 5.59 3.61
N VAL A 73 -5.90 5.84 2.44
CA VAL A 73 -5.98 7.17 1.81
C VAL A 73 -7.37 7.40 1.21
N GLN A 74 -7.82 8.65 1.15
CA GLN A 74 -9.06 9.00 0.46
C GLN A 74 -8.92 8.60 -1.01
N ARG A 75 -9.76 7.66 -1.47
CA ARG A 75 -9.77 7.28 -2.88
C ARG A 75 -10.11 8.51 -3.71
N ARG A 76 -9.29 8.80 -4.71
CA ARG A 76 -9.64 9.77 -5.75
C ARG A 76 -10.91 9.24 -6.41
N GLN A 77 -12.05 9.90 -6.18
CA GLN A 77 -13.27 9.57 -6.92
C GLN A 77 -12.93 9.79 -8.39
N THR A 78 -12.87 8.71 -9.17
CA THR A 78 -12.88 8.81 -10.62
C THR A 78 -14.25 9.37 -11.00
N ALA A 79 -14.35 10.69 -11.10
CA ALA A 79 -15.51 11.33 -11.67
C ALA A 79 -15.60 10.92 -13.15
N GLY A 80 -16.62 10.13 -13.47
CA GLY A 80 -17.22 10.09 -14.80
C GLY A 80 -16.74 9.02 -15.77
N LEU A 81 -17.37 7.84 -15.71
CA LEU A 81 -17.89 7.16 -16.91
C LEU A 81 -19.28 6.60 -16.56
N ALA A 82 -20.22 7.51 -16.31
CA ALA A 82 -21.64 7.18 -16.41
C ALA A 82 -21.94 6.95 -17.89
N GLY A 83 -22.19 5.70 -18.28
CA GLY A 83 -22.65 5.34 -19.61
C GLY A 83 -23.93 6.10 -19.94
N LYS A 84 -23.96 6.74 -21.11
CA LYS A 84 -25.21 7.24 -21.72
C LYS A 84 -26.05 6.02 -22.12
N PRO A 85 -27.31 5.89 -21.67
CA PRO A 85 -28.22 4.96 -22.32
C PRO A 85 -28.60 5.52 -23.70
N SER A 86 -28.57 4.65 -24.72
CA SER A 86 -29.12 4.89 -26.06
C SER A 86 -30.64 4.85 -26.06
#